data_AF-A0A9P7BJC7-F1
#
_entry.id   AF-A0A9P7BJC7-F1
#
_cell.length_a   1.000
_cell.length_b   1.000
_cell.length_c   1.000
_cell.angle_alpha   90.00
_cell.angle_beta   90.00
_cell.angle_gamma   90.00
#
_symmetry.space_group_name_H-M   'P 1'
#
loop_
_entity.id
_entity.type
_entity.pdbx_description
1 polymer ?
#
loop_
_entity_poly.entity_id
_entity_poly.type
_entity_poly.pdbx_seq_one_letter_code
_entity_poly.pdbx_strand_id
1 'polypeptide(L)'
;MIEVWQDFGLLVSTDFPAMATESTTIIIPQQYAKLSEGKISGAFANMKSDEWRTWVVVLSPFLLKQKLAGEHYTNWLRYVDAVKLVTGPSIAVEDIDTAHLLMKNFGKTCVELKLPGLWSLILFLALWL
;
A
#
# COMPACT_ATOMS: atom_id res chain seq x y z
N MET A 1 7.11 2.27 2.16
CA MET A 1 6.12 2.90 3.04
C MET A 1 6.08 2.30 4.42
N ILE A 2 6.02 0.97 4.58
CA ILE A 2 5.91 0.34 5.91
C ILE A 2 7.07 0.77 6.82
N GLU A 3 8.32 0.67 6.36
CA GLU A 3 9.51 1.13 7.10
C GLU A 3 9.41 2.61 7.48
N VAL A 4 8.99 3.47 6.54
CA VAL A 4 8.78 4.90 6.80
C VAL A 4 7.75 5.14 7.90
N TRP A 5 6.65 4.39 7.91
CA TRP A 5 5.67 4.50 8.98
C TRP A 5 6.20 4.00 10.32
N GLN A 6 7.09 3.00 10.33
CA GLN A 6 7.77 2.57 11.56
C GLN A 6 8.73 3.63 12.08
N ASP A 7 9.56 4.21 11.21
CA ASP A 7 10.53 5.25 11.58
C ASP A 7 9.85 6.50 12.17
N PHE A 8 8.63 6.80 11.72
CA PHE A 8 7.83 7.92 12.19
C PHE A 8 6.89 7.56 13.35
N GLY A 9 6.94 6.32 13.84
CA GLY A 9 6.09 5.85 14.95
C GLY A 9 4.60 5.79 14.60
N LEU A 10 4.26 5.79 13.31
CA LEU A 10 2.88 5.65 12.83
C LEU A 10 2.42 4.18 12.86
N LEU A 11 3.36 3.24 12.76
CA LEU A 11 3.15 1.82 13.03
C LEU A 11 4.23 1.34 13.98
N VAL A 12 3.85 0.53 14.97
CA VAL A 12 4.79 -0.13 15.88
C VAL A 12 4.84 -1.63 15.60
N SER A 13 5.91 -2.30 16.05
CA SER A 13 6.10 -3.74 15.77
C SER A 13 4.95 -4.62 16.27
N THR A 14 4.26 -4.21 17.33
CA THR A 14 3.09 -4.91 17.87
C THR A 14 1.84 -4.82 16.98
N ASP A 15 1.80 -3.88 16.03
CA ASP A 15 0.69 -3.77 15.09
C ASP A 15 0.68 -4.89 14.07
N PHE A 16 1.85 -5.41 13.68
CA PHE A 16 1.96 -6.42 12.62
C PHE A 16 1.28 -7.75 12.98
N PRO A 17 1.49 -8.36 14.17
CA PRO A 17 0.74 -9.54 14.57
C PRO A 17 -0.77 -9.30 14.59
N ALA A 18 -1.23 -8.15 15.09
CA ALA A 18 -2.66 -7.83 15.14
C ALA A 18 -3.26 -7.69 13.72
N MET A 19 -2.60 -6.97 12.82
CA MET A 19 -3.00 -6.87 11.42
C MET A 19 -2.99 -8.24 10.72
N ALA A 20 -2.03 -9.09 11.05
CA ALA A 20 -1.92 -10.42 10.49
C ALA A 20 -3.13 -11.28 10.89
N THR A 21 -3.51 -11.29 12.17
CA THR A 21 -4.72 -11.98 12.64
C THR A 21 -5.99 -11.40 12.01
N GLU A 22 -6.14 -10.08 11.96
CA GLU A 22 -7.30 -9.42 11.34
C GLU A 22 -7.42 -9.74 9.84
N SER A 23 -6.29 -9.87 9.13
CA SER A 23 -6.28 -10.20 7.70
C SER A 23 -6.98 -11.52 7.37
N THR A 24 -7.01 -12.47 8.31
CA THR A 24 -7.67 -13.77 8.13
C THR A 24 -9.20 -13.66 8.01
N THR A 25 -9.76 -12.55 8.49
CA THR A 25 -11.20 -12.26 8.42
C THR A 25 -11.61 -11.63 7.07
N ILE A 26 -10.64 -11.16 6.29
CA ILE A 26 -10.87 -10.48 5.02
C ILE A 26 -10.87 -11.51 3.88
N ILE A 27 -11.97 -11.56 3.12
CA ILE A 27 -12.06 -12.40 1.93
C ILE A 27 -11.27 -11.75 0.79
N ILE A 28 -10.19 -12.40 0.35
CA ILE A 28 -9.38 -11.96 -0.78
C ILE A 28 -10.05 -12.43 -2.09
N PRO A 29 -10.40 -11.52 -3.01
CA PRO A 29 -10.96 -11.91 -4.31
C PRO A 29 -9.98 -12.76 -5.13
N GLN A 30 -10.50 -13.69 -5.94
CA GLN A 30 -9.70 -14.70 -6.65
C GLN A 30 -8.61 -14.14 -7.58
N GLN A 31 -8.80 -12.91 -8.09
CA GLN A 31 -7.83 -12.24 -8.96
C GLN A 31 -6.57 -11.71 -8.25
N TYR A 32 -6.52 -11.78 -6.90
CA TYR A 32 -5.39 -11.35 -6.10
C TYR A 32 -4.65 -12.56 -5.49
N ALA A 33 -3.33 -12.47 -5.43
CA ALA A 33 -2.51 -13.51 -4.82
C ALA A 33 -2.77 -13.57 -3.31
N LYS A 34 -2.81 -14.77 -2.74
CA LYS A 34 -2.99 -14.94 -1.30
C LYS A 34 -1.74 -14.44 -0.56
N LEU A 35 -1.91 -13.48 0.34
CA LEU A 35 -0.86 -13.06 1.26
C LEU A 35 -0.96 -13.89 2.55
N SER A 36 0.14 -14.48 3.00
CA SER A 36 0.16 -15.26 4.23
C SER A 36 0.26 -14.37 5.47
N GLU A 37 -0.34 -14.83 6.57
CA GLU A 37 -0.26 -14.15 7.87
C GLU A 37 1.19 -13.93 8.31
N GLY A 38 2.06 -14.93 8.10
CA GLY A 38 3.50 -14.86 8.43
C GLY A 38 4.25 -13.74 7.71
N LYS A 39 3.79 -13.32 6.51
CA LYS A 39 4.38 -12.18 5.80
C LYS A 39 3.98 -10.85 6.41
N ILE A 40 2.74 -10.73 6.85
CA ILE A 40 2.25 -9.52 7.51
C ILE A 40 2.91 -9.38 8.88
N SER A 41 2.92 -10.45 9.70
CA SER A 41 3.55 -10.44 11.03
C SER A 41 5.08 -10.29 10.97
N GLY A 42 5.71 -10.79 9.91
CA GLY A 42 7.13 -10.62 9.60
C GLY A 42 7.50 -9.29 8.95
N ALA A 43 6.68 -8.24 9.09
CA ALA A 43 6.91 -6.90 8.56
C ALA A 43 7.17 -6.85 7.04
N PHE A 44 6.44 -7.68 6.27
CA PHE A 44 6.40 -7.64 4.80
C PHE A 44 7.73 -7.99 4.10
N ALA A 45 8.64 -8.69 4.78
CA ALA A 45 9.89 -9.15 4.18
C ALA A 45 9.66 -10.15 3.02
N ASN A 46 10.47 -10.05 1.97
CA ASN A 46 10.49 -10.97 0.82
C ASN A 46 9.13 -11.16 0.12
N MET A 47 8.33 -10.10 0.02
CA MET A 47 7.10 -10.11 -0.75
C MET A 47 7.36 -10.09 -2.25
N LYS A 48 6.59 -10.91 -2.98
CA LYS A 48 6.50 -10.86 -4.44
C LYS A 48 5.60 -9.72 -4.89
N SER A 49 5.69 -9.36 -6.17
CA SER A 49 4.91 -8.25 -6.74
C SER A 49 3.40 -8.47 -6.65
N ASP A 50 2.92 -9.69 -6.87
CA ASP A 50 1.50 -10.05 -6.81
C ASP A 50 0.95 -10.00 -5.38
N GLU A 51 1.73 -10.47 -4.41
CA GLU A 51 1.45 -10.35 -2.98
C GLU A 51 1.44 -8.89 -2.53
N TRP A 52 2.37 -8.08 -3.04
CA TRP A 52 2.41 -6.64 -2.76
C TRP A 52 1.18 -5.94 -3.30
N ARG A 53 0.74 -6.28 -4.51
CA ARG A 53 -0.53 -5.79 -5.06
C ARG A 53 -1.70 -6.15 -4.15
N THR A 54 -1.77 -7.38 -3.66
CA THR A 54 -2.82 -7.79 -2.70
C THR A 54 -2.77 -6.97 -1.43
N TRP A 55 -1.58 -6.75 -0.86
CA TRP A 55 -1.43 -5.90 0.31
C TRP A 55 -1.95 -4.48 0.03
N VAL A 56 -1.45 -3.83 -1.02
CA VAL A 56 -1.81 -2.45 -1.34
C VAL A 56 -3.31 -2.32 -1.62
N VAL A 57 -3.84 -3.14 -2.52
CA VAL A 57 -5.19 -2.93 -3.05
C VAL A 57 -6.29 -3.51 -2.17
N VAL A 58 -6.03 -4.69 -1.59
CA VAL A 58 -7.06 -5.46 -0.88
C VAL A 58 -6.95 -5.25 0.62
N LEU A 59 -5.80 -5.49 1.23
CA LEU A 59 -5.70 -5.62 2.69
C LEU A 59 -5.47 -4.27 3.39
N SER A 60 -4.52 -3.47 2.89
CA SER A 60 -4.09 -2.24 3.54
C SER A 60 -5.20 -1.20 3.73
N PRO A 61 -6.21 -1.04 2.85
CA PRO A 61 -7.32 -0.11 3.10
C PRO A 61 -8.12 -0.47 4.35
N PHE A 62 -8.26 -1.76 4.68
CA PHE A 62 -8.99 -2.18 5.88
C PHE A 62 -8.08 -2.16 7.09
N LEU A 63 -6.91 -2.78 6.99
CA LEU A 63 -6.00 -2.98 8.12
C LEU A 63 -5.35 -1.68 8.61
N LEU A 64 -5.15 -0.69 7.73
CA LEU A 64 -4.56 0.60 8.11
C LEU A 64 -5.59 1.63 8.56
N LYS A 65 -6.90 1.40 8.37
CA LYS A 65 -7.94 2.40 8.64
C LYS A 65 -7.97 2.87 10.09
N GLN A 66 -7.69 1.98 11.04
CA GLN A 66 -7.65 2.30 12.47
C GLN A 66 -6.22 2.55 12.98
N LYS A 67 -5.22 2.41 12.12
CA LYS A 67 -3.79 2.53 12.49
C LYS A 67 -3.19 3.85 12.02
N LEU A 68 -3.46 4.22 10.77
CA LEU A 68 -3.05 5.50 10.22
C LEU A 68 -4.17 6.52 10.42
N ALA A 69 -3.86 7.62 11.10
CA ALA A 69 -4.82 8.69 11.33
C ALA A 69 -4.75 9.79 10.27
N GLY A 70 -5.90 10.41 10.00
CA GLY A 70 -6.02 11.64 9.23
C GLY A 70 -5.38 11.57 7.85
N GLU A 71 -4.53 12.55 7.56
CA GLU A 71 -3.98 12.77 6.22
C GLU A 71 -3.04 11.64 5.75
N HIS A 72 -2.38 10.91 6.66
CA HIS A 72 -1.55 9.76 6.29
C HIS A 72 -2.36 8.66 5.62
N TYR A 73 -3.53 8.34 6.18
CA TYR A 73 -4.42 7.32 5.63
C TYR A 73 -5.08 7.79 4.34
N THR A 74 -5.59 9.02 4.30
CA THR A 74 -6.16 9.61 3.08
C THR A 74 -5.13 9.63 1.95
N ASN A 75 -3.88 9.97 2.26
CA ASN A 75 -2.83 9.98 1.26
C ASN A 75 -2.51 8.56 0.77
N TRP A 76 -2.42 7.59 1.67
CA TRP A 76 -2.24 6.19 1.30
C TRP A 76 -3.34 5.69 0.36
N LEU A 77 -4.61 6.04 0.61
CA LEU A 77 -5.71 5.65 -0.28
C LEU A 77 -5.54 6.20 -1.71
N ARG A 78 -4.95 7.38 -1.89
CA ARG A 78 -4.62 7.90 -3.24
C ARG A 78 -3.64 6.99 -3.97
N TYR A 79 -2.63 6.49 -3.25
CA TYR A 79 -1.69 5.51 -3.80
C TYR A 79 -2.39 4.19 -4.14
N VAL A 80 -3.26 3.70 -3.25
CA VAL A 80 -4.07 2.50 -3.49
C VAL A 80 -4.89 2.64 -4.78
N ASP A 81 -5.55 3.77 -4.97
CA ASP A 81 -6.40 4.00 -6.14
C ASP A 81 -5.58 4.11 -7.43
N ALA A 82 -4.40 4.73 -7.37
CA ALA A 82 -3.47 4.72 -8.50
C ALA A 82 -3.04 3.29 -8.88
N VAL A 83 -2.70 2.44 -7.90
CA VAL A 83 -2.30 1.05 -8.14
C VAL A 83 -3.45 0.21 -8.70
N LYS A 84 -4.69 0.42 -8.23
CA LYS A 84 -5.88 -0.25 -8.79
C LYS A 84 -6.05 0.03 -10.28
N LEU A 85 -5.87 1.29 -10.70
CA LEU A 85 -5.98 1.68 -12.10
C LEU A 85 -4.91 1.00 -12.96
N VAL A 86 -3.63 1.08 -12.55
CA VAL A 86 -2.53 0.54 -13.38
C VAL A 86 -2.41 -0.98 -13.36
N THR A 87 -3.01 -1.65 -12.36
CA THR A 87 -3.00 -3.11 -12.26
C THR A 87 -4.35 -3.75 -12.58
N GLY A 88 -5.29 -2.96 -13.11
CA GLY A 88 -6.57 -3.43 -13.61
C GLY A 88 -6.40 -4.41 -14.78
N PRO A 89 -7.43 -5.22 -15.08
CA PRO A 89 -7.38 -6.20 -16.19
C PRO A 89 -7.31 -5.53 -17.57
N SER A 90 -7.70 -4.26 -17.66
CA SER A 90 -7.61 -3.41 -18.83
C SER A 90 -7.26 -2.00 -18.37
N ILE A 91 -6.44 -1.30 -19.14
CA ILE A 91 -6.01 0.07 -18.83
C ILE A 91 -6.29 0.97 -20.04
N ALA A 92 -7.07 2.03 -19.82
CA ALA A 92 -7.30 3.08 -20.80
C ALA A 92 -6.30 4.23 -20.62
N VAL A 93 -6.18 5.12 -21.61
CA VAL A 93 -5.27 6.27 -21.51
C VAL A 93 -5.69 7.19 -20.36
N GLU A 94 -7.00 7.35 -20.17
CA GLU A 94 -7.57 8.15 -19.09
C GLU A 94 -7.23 7.57 -17.71
N ASP A 95 -7.12 6.24 -17.60
CA ASP A 95 -6.70 5.56 -16.37
C ASP A 95 -5.23 5.85 -16.06
N ILE A 96 -4.37 5.89 -17.08
CA ILE A 96 -2.95 6.23 -16.95
C ILE A 96 -2.81 7.67 -16.45
N ASP A 97 -3.52 8.62 -17.07
CA ASP A 97 -3.47 10.03 -16.68
C ASP A 97 -3.97 10.24 -15.25
N THR A 98 -5.05 9.55 -14.89
CA THR A 98 -5.61 9.58 -13.53
C THR A 98 -4.65 8.99 -12.51
N ALA A 99 -4.07 7.82 -12.80
CA ALA A 99 -3.08 7.18 -11.93
C ALA A 99 -1.83 8.05 -11.76
N HIS A 100 -1.37 8.69 -12.84
CA HIS A 100 -0.25 9.63 -12.79
C HIS A 100 -0.55 10.82 -11.86
N LEU A 101 -1.73 11.43 -11.99
CA LEU A 101 -2.15 12.53 -11.13
C LEU A 101 -2.24 12.10 -9.65
N LEU A 102 -2.83 10.94 -9.37
CA LEU A 102 -2.93 10.38 -8.03
C LEU A 102 -1.55 10.13 -7.43
N MET A 103 -0.62 9.54 -8.18
CA MET A 103 0.75 9.26 -7.74
C MET A 103 1.53 10.55 -7.48
N LYS A 104 1.36 11.56 -8.35
CA LYS A 104 1.97 12.88 -8.18
C LYS A 104 1.48 13.57 -6.90
N ASN A 105 0.18 13.53 -6.64
CA ASN A 105 -0.41 14.11 -5.44
C ASN A 105 -0.02 13.34 -4.18
N PHE A 106 0.04 12.01 -4.25
CA PHE A 106 0.58 11.17 -3.18
C PHE A 106 1.99 11.60 -2.79
N GLY A 107 2.86 11.80 -3.79
CA GLY A 107 4.21 12.27 -3.58
C GLY A 107 4.29 13.64 -2.93
N LYS A 108 3.51 14.62 -3.43
CA LYS A 108 3.46 15.96 -2.83
C LYS A 108 3.05 15.92 -1.36
N THR A 109 1.97 15.20 -1.03
CA THR A 109 1.50 15.11 0.35
C THR A 109 2.46 14.34 1.24
N CYS A 110 3.20 13.35 0.75
CA CYS A 110 4.29 12.73 1.52
C CYS A 110 5.37 13.74 1.93
N VAL A 111 5.73 14.67 1.04
CA VAL A 111 6.68 15.75 1.35
C VAL A 111 6.11 16.71 2.39
N GLU A 112 4.84 17.11 2.24
CA GLU A 112 4.13 17.98 3.20
C GLU A 112 4.05 17.35 4.60
N LEU A 113 3.77 16.04 4.66
CA LEU A 113 3.75 15.23 5.88
C LEU A 113 5.15 14.88 6.41
N LYS A 114 6.21 15.39 5.77
CA LYS A 114 7.62 15.14 6.11
C LYS A 114 7.99 13.65 6.16
N LEU A 115 7.34 12.82 5.34
CA LEU A 115 7.67 11.40 5.18
C LEU A 115 8.76 11.24 4.10
N PRO A 116 10.03 11.00 4.45
CA PRO A 116 11.06 10.63 3.48
C PRO A 116 10.78 9.22 2.96
N GLY A 117 11.08 8.95 1.68
CA GLY A 117 11.00 7.58 1.14
C GLY A 117 10.19 7.40 -0.15
N LEU A 118 9.88 8.48 -0.86
CA LEU A 118 9.24 8.37 -2.19
C LEU A 118 10.07 7.57 -3.19
N TRP A 119 11.40 7.61 -3.05
CA TRP A 119 12.32 6.96 -3.97
C TRP A 119 12.13 5.43 -4.02
N SER A 120 11.92 4.76 -2.89
CA SER A 120 11.74 3.31 -2.88
C SER A 120 10.43 2.88 -3.54
N LEU A 121 9.32 3.58 -3.30
CA LEU A 121 8.01 3.20 -3.89
C LEU A 121 7.88 3.55 -5.37
N ILE A 122 8.44 4.68 -5.79
CA ILE A 122 8.49 5.06 -7.20
C ILE A 122 9.38 4.07 -7.98
N LEU A 123 10.51 3.65 -7.43
CA LEU A 123 11.34 2.59 -8.01
C LEU A 123 10.62 1.23 -8.05
N PHE A 124 9.86 0.86 -7.01
CA PHE A 124 9.12 -0.41 -6.99
C PHE A 124 8.02 -0.48 -8.06
N LEU A 125 7.33 0.63 -8.35
CA LEU A 125 6.36 0.69 -9.44
C LEU A 125 7.01 0.83 -10.82
N ALA A 126 8.11 1.59 -10.94
CA ALA A 126 8.80 1.82 -12.21
C ALA A 126 9.66 0.65 -12.68
N LEU A 127 10.04 -0.28 -11.79
CA LEU A 127 10.83 -1.47 -12.15
C LEU A 127 9.98 -2.72 -12.44
N TRP A 128 8.67 -2.67 -12.27
CA TRP A 128 7.77 -3.84 -12.35
C TRP A 128 6.50 -3.62 -13.22
N LEU A 129 6.39 -2.46 -13.87
CA LEU A 129 5.63 -2.27 -15.12
C LEU A 129 6.60 -2.42 -16.30
#